data_AF-A0A950GN68-F1
#
_entry.id   AF-A0A950GN68-F1
#
_cell.length_a   1.000
_cell.length_b   1.000
_cell.length_c   1.000
_cell.angle_alpha   90.00
_cell.angle_beta   90.00
_cell.angle_gamma   90.00
#
_symmetry.space_group_name_H-M   'P 1'
#
loop_
_entity.id
_entity.type
_entity.pdbx_description
1 polymer ?
#
loop_
_entity_poly.entity_id
_entity_poly.type
_entity_poly.pdbx_seq_one_letter_code
_entity_poly.pdbx_strand_id
1 'polypeptide(L)'
;SDIADRVIVLEKGKVVEEGPATEVLSRPRHPYTRALLEAVPSRRPAPVPKVREGDLVCEVERLSKTYVTRTGLFAGQRIVGAVRDVSFTIRRGETFGLVGESGSGKSTVARLVARLLEPDGGRVRIEGTELAQLRGRALREARRRVQMVFQDPFASLNPRRRVGASIADGPMASGVPRALALERARKLLELVGLDPRAAARLPHEFSGGERQRIAIARALALEPSLLVADEPVSALDVSVQKQVLDLLADLQDRLALAMLFITHDLQVAAKICDRIAVMRRGEIVEMKDAAELFARPEHPYTKALLAAVPGRARS
;
A
#
# COMPACT_ATOMS: atom_id res chain seq x y z
N SER A 1 -5.76 -9.70 -25.19
CA SER A 1 -6.80 -9.43 -26.21
C SER A 1 -7.92 -10.44 -26.07
N ASP A 2 -8.45 -10.66 -24.86
CA ASP A 2 -9.25 -11.88 -24.57
C ASP A 2 -10.66 -11.61 -24.02
N ILE A 3 -11.18 -10.37 -24.09
CA ILE A 3 -12.49 -10.06 -23.47
C ILE A 3 -13.44 -9.24 -24.36
N ALA A 4 -12.96 -8.54 -25.41
CA ALA A 4 -13.85 -7.79 -26.29
C ALA A 4 -13.25 -7.59 -27.70
N ASP A 5 -14.09 -7.71 -28.74
CA ASP A 5 -13.70 -7.43 -30.13
C ASP A 5 -13.64 -5.93 -30.45
N ARG A 6 -14.43 -5.13 -29.71
CA ARG A 6 -14.49 -3.68 -29.81
C ARG A 6 -14.33 -3.03 -28.44
N VAL A 7 -13.70 -1.86 -28.42
CA VAL A 7 -13.53 -1.03 -27.23
C VAL A 7 -14.17 0.32 -27.50
N ILE A 8 -14.97 0.79 -26.55
CA ILE A 8 -15.51 2.15 -26.50
C ILE A 8 -14.89 2.82 -25.28
N VAL A 9 -14.28 3.98 -25.48
CA VAL A 9 -13.65 4.79 -24.45
C VAL A 9 -14.53 6.01 -24.19
N LEU A 10 -14.87 6.23 -22.93
CA LEU A 10 -15.73 7.31 -22.47
C LEU A 10 -14.95 8.28 -21.59
N GLU A 11 -15.07 9.58 -21.86
CA GLU A 11 -14.57 10.65 -20.97
C GLU A 11 -15.75 11.58 -20.63
N LYS A 12 -16.03 11.78 -19.33
CA LYS A 12 -17.12 12.66 -18.84
C LYS A 12 -18.48 12.37 -19.50
N GLY A 13 -18.79 11.10 -19.74
CA GLY A 13 -20.05 10.65 -20.33
C GLY A 13 -20.15 10.78 -21.85
N LYS A 14 -19.06 11.14 -22.56
CA LYS A 14 -19.01 11.22 -24.02
C LYS A 14 -18.08 10.16 -24.57
N VAL A 15 -18.46 9.54 -25.70
CA VAL A 15 -17.57 8.62 -26.43
C VAL A 15 -16.45 9.46 -27.04
N VAL A 16 -15.21 9.15 -26.68
CA VAL A 16 -14.01 9.84 -27.16
C VAL A 16 -13.18 9.01 -28.13
N GLU A 17 -13.32 7.69 -28.07
CA GLU A 17 -12.68 6.77 -29.02
C GLU A 17 -13.46 5.45 -29.09
N GLU A 18 -13.65 4.91 -30.28
CA GLU A 18 -14.28 3.62 -30.51
C GLU A 18 -13.60 2.90 -31.67
N GLY A 19 -13.40 1.59 -31.53
CA GLY A 19 -12.86 0.78 -32.62
C GLY A 19 -12.59 -0.66 -32.20
N PRO A 20 -11.97 -1.46 -33.08
CA PRO A 20 -11.48 -2.79 -32.73
C PRO A 20 -10.56 -2.72 -31.52
N ALA A 21 -10.70 -3.65 -30.58
CA ALA A 21 -9.93 -3.65 -29.34
C ALA A 21 -8.41 -3.64 -29.61
N THR A 22 -7.97 -4.35 -30.65
CA THR A 22 -6.58 -4.36 -31.07
C THR A 22 -6.09 -2.98 -31.49
N GLU A 23 -6.87 -2.23 -32.26
CA GLU A 23 -6.50 -0.89 -32.72
C GLU A 23 -6.49 0.13 -31.59
N VAL A 24 -7.56 0.20 -30.80
CA VAL A 24 -7.70 1.17 -29.70
C VAL A 24 -6.64 0.94 -28.62
N LEU A 25 -6.33 -0.32 -28.29
CA LEU A 25 -5.36 -0.66 -27.24
C LEU A 25 -3.90 -0.56 -27.69
N SER A 26 -3.61 -0.66 -28.99
CA SER A 26 -2.22 -0.64 -29.50
C SER A 26 -1.83 0.67 -30.18
N ARG A 27 -2.79 1.40 -30.77
CA ARG A 27 -2.59 2.67 -31.48
C ARG A 27 -3.69 3.67 -31.11
N PRO A 28 -3.79 4.06 -29.83
CA PRO A 28 -4.78 5.03 -29.38
C PRO A 28 -4.64 6.38 -30.08
N ARG A 29 -5.74 6.89 -30.62
CA ARG A 29 -5.80 8.17 -31.33
C ARG A 29 -6.12 9.32 -30.38
N HIS A 30 -6.97 9.10 -29.38
CA HIS A 30 -7.41 10.16 -28.47
C HIS A 30 -6.43 10.35 -27.29
N PRO A 31 -6.10 11.59 -26.88
CA PRO A 31 -5.20 11.85 -25.76
C PRO A 31 -5.64 11.19 -24.45
N TYR A 32 -6.95 11.15 -24.17
CA TYR A 32 -7.48 10.47 -22.98
C TYR A 32 -7.25 8.96 -23.03
N THR A 33 -7.48 8.30 -24.17
CA THR A 33 -7.21 6.87 -24.33
C THR A 33 -5.72 6.57 -24.15
N ARG A 34 -4.84 7.42 -24.68
CA ARG A 34 -3.39 7.34 -24.43
C ARG A 34 -3.09 7.41 -22.93
N ALA A 35 -3.65 8.40 -22.24
CA ALA A 35 -3.46 8.56 -20.81
C ALA A 35 -3.98 7.36 -19.99
N LEU A 36 -5.11 6.75 -20.39
CA LEU A 36 -5.62 5.51 -19.77
C LEU A 36 -4.65 4.33 -19.97
N LEU A 37 -4.16 4.13 -21.20
CA LEU A 37 -3.26 3.03 -21.52
C LEU A 37 -1.87 3.20 -20.90
N GLU A 38 -1.37 4.43 -20.82
CA GLU A 38 -0.15 4.77 -20.07
C GLU A 38 -0.33 4.62 -18.55
N ALA A 39 -1.57 4.77 -18.06
CA ALA A 39 -1.89 4.54 -16.65
C ALA A 39 -1.87 3.05 -16.29
N VAL A 40 -2.19 2.17 -17.24
CA VAL A 40 -2.01 0.73 -17.06
C VAL A 40 -0.54 0.45 -16.76
N PRO A 41 -0.23 -0.29 -15.69
CA PRO A 41 1.15 -0.59 -15.37
C PRO A 41 1.93 -1.23 -16.52
N SER A 42 2.88 -0.47 -17.08
CA SER A 42 3.76 -0.97 -18.13
C SER A 42 4.68 -2.07 -17.59
N ARG A 43 4.96 -3.05 -18.44
CA ARG A 43 5.61 -4.33 -18.13
C ARG A 43 7.05 -4.24 -17.61
N ARG A 44 7.64 -3.04 -17.60
CA ARG A 44 9.04 -2.85 -17.20
C ARG A 44 9.08 -2.53 -15.71
N PRO A 45 9.87 -3.29 -14.91
CA PRO A 45 10.18 -2.88 -13.55
C PRO A 45 10.68 -1.44 -13.55
N ALA A 46 10.42 -0.71 -12.47
CA ALA A 46 11.14 0.54 -12.22
C ALA A 46 12.67 0.32 -12.41
N PRO A 47 13.42 1.33 -12.88
CA PRO A 47 14.86 1.19 -13.09
C PRO A 47 15.54 0.64 -11.82
N VAL A 48 16.58 -0.18 -12.07
CA VAL A 48 17.35 -1.02 -11.12
C VAL A 48 17.22 -0.58 -9.66
N PRO A 49 16.82 -1.48 -8.74
CA PRO A 49 16.76 -1.15 -7.32
C PRO A 49 18.10 -0.60 -6.89
N LYS A 50 18.09 0.63 -6.37
CA LYS A 50 19.25 1.14 -5.65
C LYS A 50 19.38 0.23 -4.43
N VAL A 51 20.47 -0.51 -4.30
CA VAL A 51 20.80 -1.15 -3.02
C VAL A 51 20.85 -0.02 -1.99
N ARG A 52 19.80 0.09 -1.17
CA ARG A 52 19.69 1.18 -0.19
C ARG A 52 20.53 0.77 1.00
N GLU A 53 21.66 1.45 1.21
CA GLU A 53 22.53 1.28 2.37
C GLU A 53 22.00 1.99 3.64
N GLY A 54 20.75 2.45 3.61
CA GLY A 54 20.12 3.14 4.74
C GLY A 54 19.99 2.27 5.98
N ASP A 55 19.86 2.91 7.14
CA ASP A 55 19.67 2.24 8.42
C ASP A 55 18.49 1.27 8.40
N LEU A 56 18.61 0.19 9.17
CA LEU A 56 17.52 -0.75 9.39
C LEU A 56 16.37 -0.06 10.14
N VAL A 57 15.22 0.09 9.49
CA VAL A 57 14.04 0.73 10.07
C VAL A 57 13.09 -0.30 10.66
N CYS A 58 12.85 -1.41 9.96
CA CYS A 58 11.94 -2.46 10.40
C CYS A 58 12.62 -3.82 10.30
N GLU A 59 12.52 -4.60 11.37
CA GLU A 59 12.98 -5.98 11.42
C GLU A 59 11.86 -6.86 11.93
N VAL A 60 11.50 -7.86 11.15
CA VAL A 60 10.51 -8.87 11.48
C VAL A 60 11.21 -10.22 11.53
N GLU A 61 11.15 -10.89 12.68
CA GLU A 61 11.79 -12.18 12.90
C GLU A 61 10.77 -13.22 13.33
N ARG A 62 10.65 -14.30 12.54
CA ARG A 62 9.87 -15.50 12.84
C ARG A 62 8.45 -15.22 13.32
N LEU A 63 7.82 -14.23 12.71
CA LEU A 63 6.52 -13.72 13.11
C LEU A 63 5.45 -14.79 12.89
N SER A 64 4.60 -14.99 13.90
CA SER A 64 3.50 -15.95 13.81
C SER A 64 2.20 -15.41 14.38
N LYS A 65 1.08 -15.81 13.76
CA LYS A 65 -0.27 -15.49 14.23
C LYS A 65 -1.28 -16.53 13.81
N THR A 66 -2.11 -16.92 14.77
CA THR A 66 -3.19 -17.90 14.64
C THR A 66 -4.50 -17.26 15.06
N TYR A 67 -5.55 -17.47 14.27
CA TYR A 67 -6.92 -17.14 14.62
C TYR A 67 -7.67 -18.41 14.99
N VAL A 68 -8.41 -18.35 16.10
CA VAL A 68 -9.30 -19.42 16.53
C VAL A 68 -10.73 -18.91 16.40
N THR A 69 -11.52 -19.53 15.53
CA THR A 69 -12.94 -19.23 15.36
C THR A 69 -13.77 -20.39 15.89
N ARG A 70 -14.73 -20.10 16.77
CA ARG A 70 -15.70 -21.09 17.25
C ARG A 70 -16.92 -21.05 16.34
N THR A 71 -17.26 -22.18 15.72
CA THR A 71 -18.48 -22.32 14.92
C THR A 71 -19.57 -22.99 15.76
N GLY A 72 -20.41 -22.20 16.43
CA GLY A 72 -21.56 -22.69 17.21
C GLY A 72 -21.22 -23.44 18.51
N LEU A 73 -22.26 -23.81 19.25
CA LEU A 73 -22.16 -24.53 20.54
C LEU A 73 -21.72 -25.99 20.39
N PHE A 74 -21.88 -26.58 19.20
CA PHE A 74 -21.65 -28.01 18.93
C PHE A 74 -20.63 -28.31 17.82
N ALA A 75 -20.06 -27.31 17.13
CA ALA A 75 -19.04 -27.57 16.10
C ALA A 75 -17.62 -27.27 16.61
N GLY A 76 -16.64 -27.98 16.04
CA GLY A 76 -15.23 -27.88 16.42
C GLY A 76 -14.63 -26.49 16.24
N GLN A 77 -13.49 -26.25 16.89
CA GLN A 77 -12.74 -25.01 16.73
C GLN A 77 -12.01 -24.99 15.38
N ARG A 78 -12.21 -23.94 14.59
CA ARG A 78 -11.43 -23.69 13.38
C ARG A 78 -10.19 -22.88 13.74
N ILE A 79 -9.02 -23.49 13.59
CA ILE A 79 -7.73 -22.86 13.84
C ILE A 79 -7.09 -22.52 12.49
N VAL A 80 -6.75 -21.24 12.27
CA VAL A 80 -6.12 -20.76 11.04
C VAL A 80 -4.81 -20.05 11.39
N GLY A 81 -3.68 -20.67 11.03
CA GLY A 81 -2.38 -20.01 11.06
C GLY A 81 -2.29 -18.97 9.94
N ALA A 82 -2.62 -17.72 10.24
CA ALA A 82 -2.62 -16.61 9.28
C ALA A 82 -1.22 -16.11 8.95
N VAL A 83 -0.26 -16.26 9.87
CA VAL A 83 1.15 -15.95 9.65
C VAL A 83 1.99 -17.06 10.30
N ARG A 84 2.93 -17.63 9.55
CA ARG A 84 3.77 -18.75 9.97
C ARG A 84 5.23 -18.47 9.63
N ASP A 85 6.01 -18.17 10.66
CA ASP A 85 7.46 -17.98 10.59
C ASP A 85 7.92 -16.95 9.54
N VAL A 86 7.24 -15.80 9.48
CA VAL A 86 7.55 -14.74 8.52
C VAL A 86 8.71 -13.90 9.03
N SER A 87 9.75 -13.75 8.20
CA SER A 87 10.92 -12.90 8.50
C SER A 87 11.30 -12.01 7.32
N PHE A 88 11.56 -10.74 7.58
CA PHE A 88 12.06 -9.79 6.59
C PHE A 88 12.57 -8.50 7.26
N THR A 89 13.29 -7.70 6.50
CA THR A 89 13.83 -6.40 6.94
C THR A 89 13.49 -5.32 5.93
N ILE A 90 13.26 -4.10 6.42
CA ILE A 90 13.05 -2.88 5.61
C ILE A 90 14.02 -1.81 6.08
N ARG A 91 14.78 -1.25 5.13
CA ARG A 91 15.73 -0.15 5.35
C ARG A 91 15.09 1.22 5.10
N ARG A 92 15.75 2.25 5.58
CA ARG A 92 15.36 3.65 5.33
C ARG A 92 15.35 3.93 3.83
N GLY A 93 14.25 4.52 3.34
CA GLY A 93 14.04 4.77 1.91
C GLY A 93 13.92 3.51 1.05
N GLU A 94 13.60 2.35 1.64
CA GLU A 94 13.24 1.12 0.92
C GLU A 94 11.72 0.97 0.89
N THR A 95 11.17 0.66 -0.28
CA THR A 95 9.80 0.16 -0.42
C THR A 95 9.84 -1.37 -0.52
N PHE A 96 9.47 -2.05 0.56
CA PHE A 96 9.36 -3.50 0.61
C PHE A 96 7.94 -3.94 0.26
N GLY A 97 7.81 -4.69 -0.83
CA GLY A 97 6.55 -5.25 -1.30
C GLY A 97 6.22 -6.59 -0.64
N LEU A 98 5.01 -6.75 -0.12
CA LEU A 98 4.46 -8.03 0.31
C LEU A 98 3.24 -8.36 -0.56
N VAL A 99 3.37 -9.39 -1.41
CA VAL A 99 2.39 -9.72 -2.44
C VAL A 99 1.83 -11.12 -2.29
N GLY A 100 0.65 -11.39 -2.85
CA GLY A 100 0.02 -12.71 -2.84
C GLY A 100 -1.50 -12.63 -2.92
N GLU A 101 -2.16 -13.78 -3.08
CA GLU A 101 -3.62 -13.86 -3.18
C GLU A 101 -4.36 -13.35 -1.93
N SER A 102 -5.65 -13.06 -2.10
CA SER A 102 -6.53 -12.77 -0.98
C SER A 102 -6.50 -13.91 0.05
N GLY A 103 -6.45 -13.57 1.34
CA GLY A 103 -6.36 -14.56 2.42
C GLY A 103 -4.97 -15.19 2.63
N SER A 104 -3.92 -14.73 1.95
CA SER A 104 -2.56 -15.27 2.15
C SER A 104 -1.89 -14.85 3.46
N GLY A 105 -2.43 -13.86 4.18
CA GLY A 105 -1.94 -13.37 5.48
C GLY A 105 -1.33 -11.96 5.48
N LYS A 106 -1.26 -11.27 4.33
CA LYS A 106 -0.60 -9.96 4.18
C LYS A 106 -1.12 -8.88 5.13
N SER A 107 -2.44 -8.67 5.17
CA SER A 107 -3.06 -7.68 6.06
C SER A 107 -2.96 -8.07 7.54
N THR A 108 -2.71 -9.36 7.86
CA THR A 108 -2.36 -9.77 9.22
C THR A 108 -0.94 -9.35 9.55
N VAL A 109 0.04 -9.57 8.66
CA VAL A 109 1.42 -9.05 8.80
C VAL A 109 1.42 -7.54 8.99
N ALA A 110 0.67 -6.80 8.16
CA ALA A 110 0.53 -5.34 8.25
C ALA A 110 0.14 -4.87 9.67
N ARG A 111 -0.91 -5.50 10.22
CA ARG A 111 -1.45 -5.17 11.54
C ARG A 111 -0.53 -5.60 12.68
N LEU A 112 0.23 -6.67 12.51
CA LEU A 112 1.26 -7.08 13.48
C LEU A 112 2.43 -6.10 13.50
N VAL A 113 2.91 -5.68 12.33
CA VAL A 113 3.99 -4.67 12.19
C VAL A 113 3.55 -3.32 12.77
N ALA A 114 2.32 -2.89 12.51
CA ALA A 114 1.75 -1.68 13.09
C ALA A 114 1.35 -1.81 14.57
N ARG A 115 1.59 -2.97 15.20
CA ARG A 115 1.19 -3.31 16.57
C ARG A 115 -0.28 -2.99 16.86
N LEU A 116 -1.13 -3.23 15.87
CA LEU A 116 -2.59 -3.25 15.99
C LEU A 116 -3.09 -4.63 16.44
N LEU A 117 -2.29 -5.66 16.16
CA LEU A 117 -2.45 -7.01 16.69
C LEU A 117 -1.19 -7.41 17.46
N GLU A 118 -1.35 -8.31 18.42
CA GLU A 118 -0.23 -8.96 19.10
C GLU A 118 0.14 -10.26 18.37
N PRO A 119 1.42 -10.52 18.09
CA PRO A 119 1.87 -11.79 17.55
C PRO A 119 1.77 -12.88 18.61
N ASP A 120 1.60 -14.13 18.16
CA ASP A 120 1.66 -15.29 19.05
C ASP A 120 3.11 -15.75 19.27
N GLY A 121 4.01 -15.38 18.35
CA GLY A 121 5.44 -15.62 18.42
C GLY A 121 6.23 -14.75 17.45
N GLY A 122 7.55 -14.74 17.62
CA GLY A 122 8.45 -13.89 16.86
C GLY A 122 8.59 -12.48 17.44
N ARG A 123 9.21 -11.59 16.65
CA ARG A 123 9.60 -10.24 17.06
C ARG A 123 9.38 -9.23 15.96
N VAL A 124 9.06 -8.00 16.35
CA VAL A 124 8.98 -6.84 15.44
C VAL A 124 9.74 -5.70 16.08
N ARG A 125 10.84 -5.27 15.46
CA ARG A 125 11.62 -4.12 15.90
C ARG A 125 11.48 -2.96 14.93
N ILE A 126 11.29 -1.76 15.48
CA ILE A 126 11.31 -0.49 14.73
C ILE A 126 12.46 0.35 15.25
N GLU A 127 13.44 0.64 14.40
CA GLU A 127 14.68 1.34 14.75
C GLU A 127 15.32 0.74 16.02
N GLY A 128 15.47 -0.58 16.02
CA GLY A 128 16.02 -1.36 17.15
C GLY A 128 15.08 -1.54 18.34
N THR A 129 13.92 -0.88 18.38
CA THR A 129 12.97 -0.98 19.51
C THR A 129 11.99 -2.13 19.30
N GLU A 130 12.03 -3.17 20.15
CA GLU A 130 11.08 -4.28 20.12
C GLU A 130 9.66 -3.83 20.53
N LEU A 131 8.69 -4.01 19.63
CA LEU A 131 7.32 -3.57 19.84
C LEU A 131 6.50 -4.49 20.74
N ALA A 132 6.83 -5.79 20.78
CA ALA A 132 5.94 -6.78 21.41
C ALA A 132 5.76 -6.59 22.92
N GLN A 133 6.75 -6.01 23.57
CA GLN A 133 6.78 -5.81 25.02
C GLN A 133 6.28 -4.42 25.45
N LEU A 134 6.09 -3.49 24.50
CA LEU A 134 5.70 -2.12 24.83
C LEU A 134 4.24 -2.04 25.28
N ARG A 135 3.99 -1.24 26.33
CA ARG A 135 2.66 -0.96 26.86
C ARG A 135 2.50 0.53 27.14
N GLY A 136 1.26 0.98 27.33
CA GLY A 136 0.94 2.35 27.77
C GLY A 136 1.57 3.43 26.90
N ARG A 137 2.33 4.35 27.52
CA ARG A 137 2.96 5.49 26.83
C ARG A 137 4.01 5.06 25.81
N ALA A 138 4.85 4.08 26.14
CA ALA A 138 5.90 3.61 25.24
C ALA A 138 5.32 3.03 23.94
N LEU A 139 4.21 2.29 24.04
CA LEU A 139 3.49 1.79 22.87
C LEU A 139 2.88 2.93 22.03
N ARG A 140 2.34 3.98 22.67
CA ARG A 140 1.83 5.14 21.94
C ARG A 140 2.92 5.86 21.16
N GLU A 141 4.10 6.03 21.75
CA GLU A 141 5.26 6.63 21.07
C GLU A 141 5.75 5.75 19.91
N ALA A 142 5.86 4.43 20.11
CA ALA A 142 6.24 3.53 19.04
C ALA A 142 5.24 3.52 17.87
N ARG A 143 3.94 3.62 18.16
CA ARG A 143 2.91 3.76 17.14
C ARG A 143 3.03 5.06 16.34
N ARG A 144 3.69 6.12 16.84
CA ARG A 144 3.95 7.30 16.00
C ARG A 144 4.95 7.00 14.88
N ARG A 145 5.93 6.15 15.17
CA ARG A 145 6.96 5.74 14.20
C ARG A 145 6.43 4.78 13.13
N VAL A 146 5.30 4.12 13.37
CA VAL A 146 4.65 3.22 12.41
C VAL A 146 3.23 3.67 12.12
N GLN A 147 2.99 4.18 10.93
CA GLN A 147 1.66 4.63 10.51
C GLN A 147 1.13 3.78 9.38
N MET A 148 -0.19 3.58 9.36
CA MET A 148 -0.84 2.68 8.41
C MET A 148 -1.85 3.45 7.54
N VAL A 149 -1.78 3.22 6.24
CA VAL A 149 -2.79 3.59 5.26
C VAL A 149 -3.60 2.33 4.96
N PHE A 150 -4.88 2.36 5.30
CA PHE A 150 -5.78 1.21 5.15
C PHE A 150 -6.34 1.13 3.72
N GLN A 151 -6.78 -0.08 3.36
CA GLN A 151 -7.39 -0.42 2.07
C GLN A 151 -8.60 0.43 1.72
N ASP A 152 -9.44 0.76 2.70
CA ASP A 152 -10.64 1.57 2.50
C ASP A 152 -10.43 3.01 3.02
N PRO A 153 -10.20 3.99 2.13
CA PRO A 153 -10.12 5.39 2.53
C PRO A 153 -11.42 5.91 3.16
N PHE A 154 -12.60 5.37 2.81
CA PHE A 154 -13.90 5.77 3.35
C PHE A 154 -14.02 5.41 4.82
N ALA A 155 -13.72 4.16 5.18
CA ALA A 155 -13.72 3.71 6.57
C ALA A 155 -12.67 4.45 7.42
N SER A 156 -11.59 4.93 6.78
CA SER A 156 -10.50 5.57 7.50
C SER A 156 -10.82 6.99 7.94
N LEU A 157 -11.68 7.75 7.24
CA LEU A 157 -11.98 9.15 7.54
C LEU A 157 -13.33 9.28 8.25
N ASN A 158 -13.39 10.09 9.32
CA ASN A 158 -14.67 10.38 9.97
C ASN A 158 -15.50 11.34 9.10
N PRO A 159 -16.66 10.91 8.54
CA PRO A 159 -17.42 11.69 7.57
C PRO A 159 -18.00 12.99 8.14
N ARG A 160 -18.06 13.11 9.47
CA ARG A 160 -18.60 14.28 10.19
C ARG A 160 -17.52 15.28 10.60
N ARG A 161 -16.26 15.03 10.26
CA ARG A 161 -15.13 15.90 10.64
C ARG A 161 -14.45 16.47 9.42
N ARG A 162 -14.03 17.72 9.52
CA ARG A 162 -13.25 18.39 8.47
C ARG A 162 -11.91 17.70 8.29
N VAL A 163 -11.46 17.60 7.04
CA VAL A 163 -10.22 16.92 6.66
C VAL A 163 -9.01 17.46 7.40
N GLY A 164 -8.87 18.79 7.51
CA GLY A 164 -7.75 19.40 8.23
C GLY A 164 -7.72 19.01 9.71
N ALA A 165 -8.89 18.83 10.34
CA ALA A 165 -8.96 18.38 11.72
C ALA A 165 -8.56 16.90 11.85
N SER A 166 -9.00 16.05 10.91
CA SER A 166 -8.61 14.63 10.89
C SER A 166 -7.10 14.42 10.69
N ILE A 167 -6.44 15.26 9.90
CA ILE A 167 -4.98 15.23 9.74
C ILE A 167 -4.28 15.75 11.00
N ALA A 168 -4.82 16.80 11.63
CA ALA A 168 -4.25 17.42 12.83
C ALA A 168 -4.42 16.58 14.12
N ASP A 169 -5.33 15.61 14.16
CA ASP A 169 -5.64 14.82 15.35
C ASP A 169 -4.43 14.09 15.93
N GLY A 170 -3.66 13.42 15.08
CA GLY A 170 -2.45 12.68 15.51
C GLY A 170 -1.44 13.61 16.18
N PRO A 171 -0.99 14.69 15.52
CA PRO A 171 -0.14 15.71 16.12
C PRO A 171 -0.71 16.31 17.41
N MET A 172 -2.01 16.61 17.46
CA MET A 172 -2.64 17.18 18.66
C MET A 172 -2.64 16.19 19.84
N ALA A 173 -3.03 14.93 19.59
CA ALA A 173 -2.94 13.85 20.57
C ALA A 173 -1.50 13.60 21.04
N SER A 174 -0.54 14.09 20.25
CA SER A 174 0.88 14.00 20.50
C SER A 174 1.47 15.16 21.30
N GLY A 175 0.66 16.18 21.61
CA GLY A 175 1.05 17.39 22.35
C GLY A 175 1.31 18.62 21.48
N VAL A 176 1.15 18.53 20.16
CA VAL A 176 1.33 19.69 19.27
C VAL A 176 0.17 20.68 19.46
N PRO A 177 0.44 21.98 19.68
CA PRO A 177 -0.59 23.00 19.77
C PRO A 177 -1.50 23.00 18.55
N ARG A 178 -2.81 23.17 18.77
CA ARG A 178 -3.84 23.09 17.71
C ARG A 178 -3.54 23.94 16.49
N ALA A 179 -3.06 25.18 16.68
CA ALA A 179 -2.74 26.09 15.58
C ALA A 179 -1.63 25.52 14.67
N LEU A 180 -0.55 25.01 15.28
CA LEU A 180 0.57 24.39 14.57
C LEU A 180 0.16 23.07 13.90
N ALA A 181 -0.67 22.26 14.55
CA ALA A 181 -1.18 21.02 13.98
C ALA A 181 -2.06 21.27 12.74
N LEU A 182 -2.89 22.31 12.76
CA LEU A 182 -3.71 22.71 11.60
C LEU A 182 -2.88 23.32 10.49
N GLU A 183 -1.83 24.09 10.80
CA GLU A 183 -0.89 24.58 9.80
C GLU A 183 -0.15 23.42 9.12
N ARG A 184 0.33 22.46 9.91
CA ARG A 184 0.95 21.24 9.40
C ARG A 184 0.00 20.45 8.50
N ALA A 185 -1.28 20.33 8.89
CA ALA A 185 -2.29 19.67 8.07
C ALA A 185 -2.44 20.31 6.68
N ARG A 186 -2.36 21.64 6.58
CA ARG A 186 -2.40 22.36 5.31
C ARG A 186 -1.17 22.08 4.43
N LYS A 187 0.03 22.08 5.02
CA LYS A 187 1.28 21.73 4.32
C LYS A 187 1.26 20.28 3.83
N LEU A 188 0.67 19.37 4.60
CA LEU A 188 0.54 17.97 4.19
C LEU A 188 -0.47 17.79 3.06
N LEU A 189 -1.55 18.56 3.03
CA LEU A 189 -2.48 18.58 1.89
C LEU A 189 -1.76 19.01 0.61
N GLU A 190 -0.97 20.08 0.68
CA GLU A 190 -0.16 20.53 -0.44
C GLU A 190 0.85 19.47 -0.89
N LEU A 191 1.54 18.83 0.06
CA LEU A 191 2.49 17.76 -0.21
C LEU A 191 1.85 16.59 -0.97
N VAL A 192 0.60 16.24 -0.68
CA VAL A 192 -0.14 15.18 -1.40
C VAL A 192 -0.87 15.68 -2.64
N GLY A 193 -0.62 16.92 -3.07
CA GLY A 193 -1.17 17.51 -4.30
C GLY A 193 -2.60 18.03 -4.17
N LEU A 194 -3.02 18.46 -2.98
CA LEU A 194 -4.33 19.06 -2.72
C LEU A 194 -4.19 20.53 -2.29
N ASP A 195 -5.19 21.35 -2.63
CA ASP A 195 -5.25 22.74 -2.18
C ASP A 195 -5.29 22.81 -0.64
N PRO A 196 -4.42 23.59 0.04
CA PRO A 196 -4.47 23.82 1.49
C PRO A 196 -5.84 24.23 2.04
N ARG A 197 -6.66 24.93 1.25
CA ARG A 197 -8.03 25.34 1.59
C ARG A 197 -8.97 24.14 1.73
N ALA A 198 -8.62 23.00 1.14
CA ALA A 198 -9.34 21.75 1.28
C ALA A 198 -9.40 21.25 2.74
N ALA A 199 -8.53 21.75 3.62
CA ALA A 199 -8.59 21.50 5.06
C ALA A 199 -9.96 21.80 5.69
N ALA A 200 -10.71 22.75 5.12
CA ALA A 200 -12.04 23.12 5.60
C ALA A 200 -13.15 22.16 5.12
N ARG A 201 -12.93 21.35 4.09
CA ARG A 201 -13.94 20.48 3.49
C ARG A 201 -14.14 19.19 4.30
N LEU A 202 -15.29 18.56 4.11
CA LEU A 202 -15.68 17.25 4.64
C LEU A 202 -15.28 16.14 3.67
N PRO A 203 -15.02 14.90 4.14
CA PRO A 203 -14.57 13.80 3.28
C PRO A 203 -15.48 13.50 2.09
N HIS A 204 -16.80 13.68 2.23
CA HIS A 204 -17.74 13.38 1.15
C HIS A 204 -17.61 14.30 -0.07
N GLU A 205 -16.96 15.46 0.08
CA GLU A 205 -16.74 16.44 -0.98
C GLU A 205 -15.56 16.06 -1.91
N PHE A 206 -14.86 14.96 -1.64
CA PHE A 206 -13.67 14.52 -2.38
C PHE A 206 -13.94 13.25 -3.18
N SER A 207 -13.24 13.09 -4.31
CA SER A 207 -13.14 11.84 -5.06
C SER A 207 -12.42 10.75 -4.26
N GLY A 208 -12.51 9.49 -4.69
CA GLY A 208 -11.83 8.36 -4.04
C GLY A 208 -10.31 8.56 -3.95
N GLY A 209 -9.69 9.03 -5.04
CA GLY A 209 -8.25 9.32 -5.08
C GLY A 209 -7.81 10.44 -4.14
N GLU A 210 -8.58 11.54 -4.09
CA GLU A 210 -8.30 12.63 -3.15
C GLU A 210 -8.45 12.17 -1.70
N ARG A 211 -9.44 11.33 -1.38
CA ARG A 211 -9.57 10.73 -0.04
C ARG A 211 -8.39 9.84 0.31
N GLN A 212 -7.86 9.10 -0.66
CA GLN A 212 -6.65 8.29 -0.45
C GLN A 212 -5.43 9.17 -0.16
N ARG A 213 -5.24 10.25 -0.92
CA ARG A 213 -4.21 11.26 -0.66
C ARG A 213 -4.35 11.87 0.73
N ILE A 214 -5.57 12.19 1.16
CA ILE A 214 -5.87 12.67 2.52
C ILE A 214 -5.49 11.62 3.58
N ALA A 215 -5.78 10.33 3.34
CA ALA A 215 -5.40 9.25 4.24
C ALA A 215 -3.87 9.12 4.38
N ILE A 216 -3.13 9.27 3.27
CA ILE A 216 -1.67 9.33 3.25
C ILE A 216 -1.18 10.55 4.05
N ALA A 217 -1.72 11.75 3.79
CA ALA A 217 -1.37 12.96 4.52
C ALA A 217 -1.59 12.82 6.04
N ARG A 218 -2.69 12.18 6.46
CA ARG A 218 -2.94 11.89 7.88
C ARG A 218 -1.88 10.95 8.47
N ALA A 219 -1.51 9.89 7.77
CA ALA A 219 -0.47 8.96 8.22
C ALA A 219 0.89 9.68 8.35
N LEU A 220 1.22 10.56 7.42
CA LEU A 220 2.46 11.35 7.44
C LEU A 220 2.49 12.44 8.51
N ALA A 221 1.35 12.83 9.08
CA ALA A 221 1.28 13.93 10.04
C ALA A 221 2.10 13.70 11.32
N LEU A 222 2.30 12.43 11.66
CA LEU A 222 3.11 11.98 12.79
C LEU A 222 4.59 11.75 12.45
N GLU A 223 5.01 12.05 11.21
CA GLU A 223 6.39 11.88 10.73
C GLU A 223 6.93 10.45 10.99
N PRO A 224 6.26 9.40 10.46
CA PRO A 224 6.62 8.03 10.75
C PRO A 224 7.96 7.64 10.10
N SER A 225 8.70 6.76 10.78
CA SER A 225 9.86 6.10 10.18
C SER A 225 9.42 5.01 9.17
N LEU A 226 8.30 4.34 9.45
CA LEU A 226 7.72 3.29 8.60
C LEU A 226 6.26 3.61 8.25
N LEU A 227 5.97 3.62 6.95
CA LEU A 227 4.60 3.66 6.42
C LEU A 227 4.16 2.27 5.96
N VAL A 228 3.07 1.76 6.51
CA VAL A 228 2.43 0.51 6.08
C VAL A 228 1.27 0.86 5.16
N ALA A 229 1.37 0.51 3.88
CA ALA A 229 0.33 0.75 2.89
C ALA A 229 -0.36 -0.57 2.54
N ASP A 230 -1.53 -0.82 3.11
CA ASP A 230 -2.30 -2.08 2.94
C ASP A 230 -3.33 -1.92 1.83
N GLU A 231 -3.00 -2.42 0.63
CA GLU A 231 -3.80 -2.29 -0.59
C GLU A 231 -4.23 -0.83 -0.88
N PRO A 232 -3.29 0.13 -0.90
CA PRO A 232 -3.61 1.56 -0.91
C PRO A 232 -4.29 2.06 -2.21
N VAL A 233 -4.44 1.21 -3.22
CA VAL A 233 -4.98 1.57 -4.54
C VAL A 233 -6.05 0.59 -5.03
N SER A 234 -6.44 -0.43 -4.24
CA SER A 234 -7.30 -1.52 -4.74
C SER A 234 -8.73 -1.08 -5.09
N ALA A 235 -9.21 0.01 -4.51
CA ALA A 235 -10.57 0.53 -4.72
C ALA A 235 -10.61 1.72 -5.71
N LEU A 236 -9.50 1.99 -6.43
CA LEU A 236 -9.35 3.15 -7.29
C LEU A 236 -9.35 2.73 -8.77
N ASP A 237 -9.80 3.62 -9.64
CA ASP A 237 -9.64 3.43 -11.08
C ASP A 237 -8.16 3.50 -11.49
N VAL A 238 -7.83 2.95 -12.66
CA VAL A 238 -6.44 2.79 -13.13
C VAL A 238 -5.70 4.13 -13.23
N SER A 239 -6.37 5.21 -13.64
CA SER A 239 -5.76 6.54 -13.74
C SER A 239 -5.42 7.12 -12.37
N VAL A 240 -6.36 7.05 -11.43
CA VAL A 240 -6.15 7.52 -10.06
C VAL A 240 -5.12 6.65 -9.33
N GLN A 241 -5.14 5.34 -9.55
CA GLN A 241 -4.14 4.41 -9.02
C GLN A 241 -2.73 4.83 -9.43
N LYS A 242 -2.48 5.12 -10.72
CA LYS A 242 -1.17 5.61 -11.16
C LYS A 242 -0.76 6.87 -10.39
N GLN A 243 -1.65 7.84 -10.27
CA GLN A 243 -1.34 9.09 -9.58
C GLN A 243 -1.00 8.89 -8.09
N VAL A 244 -1.67 7.96 -7.41
CA VAL A 244 -1.37 7.63 -6.00
C VAL A 244 -0.04 6.90 -5.88
N LEU A 245 0.30 6.01 -6.81
CA LEU A 245 1.61 5.33 -6.84
C LEU A 245 2.75 6.33 -7.11
N ASP A 246 2.57 7.24 -8.07
CA ASP A 246 3.54 8.29 -8.39
C ASP A 246 3.76 9.20 -7.16
N LEU A 247 2.69 9.54 -6.43
CA LEU A 247 2.79 10.27 -5.16
C LEU A 247 3.58 9.49 -4.10
N LEU A 248 3.29 8.20 -3.90
CA LEU A 248 4.00 7.39 -2.89
C LEU A 248 5.48 7.24 -3.23
N ALA A 249 5.84 7.13 -4.51
CA ALA A 249 7.22 7.13 -4.97
C ALA A 249 7.91 8.49 -4.69
N ASP A 250 7.27 9.62 -5.03
CA ASP A 250 7.80 10.96 -4.73
C ASP A 250 8.02 11.16 -3.21
N LEU A 251 7.06 10.75 -2.40
CA LEU A 251 7.16 10.83 -0.93
C LEU A 251 8.31 9.99 -0.39
N GLN A 252 8.53 8.79 -0.95
CA GLN A 252 9.63 7.92 -0.56
C GLN A 252 10.97 8.60 -0.84
N ASP A 253 11.16 9.14 -2.05
CA ASP A 253 12.42 9.77 -2.45
C ASP A 253 12.67 11.07 -1.66
N ARG A 254 11.63 11.88 -1.42
CA ARG A 254 11.77 13.18 -0.72
C ARG A 254 11.95 13.04 0.78
N LEU A 255 11.36 12.03 1.40
CA LEU A 255 11.36 11.86 2.86
C LEU A 255 12.27 10.72 3.35
N ALA A 256 12.91 10.00 2.44
CA ALA A 256 13.63 8.75 2.74
C ALA A 256 12.77 7.77 3.58
N LEU A 257 11.48 7.71 3.26
CA LEU A 257 10.48 6.98 4.04
C LEU A 257 10.62 5.47 3.79
N ALA A 258 10.76 4.67 4.85
CA ALA A 258 10.64 3.22 4.71
C ALA A 258 9.17 2.84 4.53
N MET A 259 8.88 1.91 3.62
CA MET A 259 7.51 1.54 3.30
C MET A 259 7.33 0.03 3.23
N LEU A 260 6.32 -0.48 3.94
CA LEU A 260 5.78 -1.82 3.73
C LEU A 260 4.56 -1.68 2.80
N PHE A 261 4.73 -2.04 1.54
CA PHE A 261 3.70 -1.94 0.52
C PHE A 261 3.03 -3.30 0.29
N ILE A 262 1.73 -3.40 0.56
CA ILE A 262 0.97 -4.63 0.41
C ILE A 262 0.01 -4.48 -0.77
N THR A 263 0.04 -5.47 -1.65
CA THR A 263 -0.86 -5.54 -2.81
C THR A 263 -1.08 -6.99 -3.22
N HIS A 264 -2.18 -7.27 -3.91
CA HIS A 264 -2.36 -8.53 -4.62
C HIS A 264 -1.93 -8.43 -6.10
N ASP A 265 -1.68 -7.22 -6.61
CA ASP A 265 -1.25 -6.97 -7.97
C ASP A 265 0.27 -6.84 -8.06
N LEU A 266 0.90 -7.83 -8.70
CA LEU A 266 2.34 -7.86 -8.96
C LEU A 266 2.79 -6.71 -9.86
N GLN A 267 1.99 -6.27 -10.84
CA GLN A 267 2.39 -5.16 -11.72
C GLN A 267 2.53 -3.85 -10.95
N VAL A 268 1.66 -3.65 -9.95
CA VAL A 268 1.77 -2.50 -9.03
C VAL A 268 3.03 -2.59 -8.20
N ALA A 269 3.32 -3.77 -7.63
CA ALA A 269 4.53 -3.96 -6.85
C ALA A 269 5.79 -3.70 -7.68
N ALA A 270 5.84 -4.13 -8.94
CA ALA A 270 6.97 -3.93 -9.85
C ALA A 270 7.33 -2.46 -10.11
N LYS A 271 6.35 -1.56 -9.97
CA LYS A 271 6.54 -0.12 -10.22
C LYS A 271 7.11 0.64 -9.04
N ILE A 272 6.87 0.18 -7.81
CA ILE A 272 7.13 0.96 -6.60
C ILE A 272 8.05 0.27 -5.59
N CYS A 273 8.14 -1.06 -5.63
CA CYS A 273 8.90 -1.83 -4.65
C CYS A 273 10.35 -2.05 -5.12
N ASP A 274 11.30 -1.90 -4.20
CA ASP A 274 12.70 -2.27 -4.41
C ASP A 274 12.88 -3.79 -4.28
N ARG A 275 12.27 -4.37 -3.23
CA ARG A 275 12.27 -5.80 -2.91
C ARG A 275 10.85 -6.30 -2.76
N ILE A 276 10.60 -7.55 -3.14
CA ILE A 276 9.27 -8.17 -3.09
C ILE A 276 9.36 -9.54 -2.43
N ALA A 277 8.52 -9.77 -1.43
CA ALA A 277 8.22 -11.06 -0.85
C ALA A 277 6.84 -11.56 -1.30
N VAL A 278 6.80 -12.76 -1.86
CA VAL A 278 5.58 -13.45 -2.26
C VAL A 278 5.10 -14.30 -1.09
N MET A 279 3.88 -14.05 -0.62
CA MET A 279 3.25 -14.69 0.51
C MET A 279 2.15 -15.66 0.06
N ARG A 280 2.17 -16.89 0.57
CA ARG A 280 1.16 -17.90 0.33
C ARG A 280 0.83 -18.64 1.63
N ARG A 281 -0.47 -18.73 1.95
CA ARG A 281 -0.98 -19.51 3.10
C ARG A 281 -0.27 -19.21 4.42
N GLY A 282 0.13 -17.97 4.68
CA GLY A 282 0.78 -17.59 5.93
C GLY A 282 2.31 -17.52 5.87
N GLU A 283 2.94 -17.95 4.79
CA GLU A 283 4.41 -18.05 4.66
C GLU A 283 4.93 -17.17 3.52
N ILE A 284 6.15 -16.64 3.66
CA ILE A 284 6.90 -16.09 2.52
C ILE A 284 7.50 -17.27 1.76
N VAL A 285 7.09 -17.46 0.50
CA VAL A 285 7.55 -18.57 -0.34
C VAL A 285 8.68 -18.20 -1.29
N GLU A 286 8.87 -16.90 -1.54
CA GLU A 286 9.96 -16.36 -2.35
C GLU A 286 10.17 -14.89 -1.99
N MET A 287 11.42 -14.44 -1.91
CA MET A 287 11.75 -13.04 -1.66
C MET A 287 13.01 -12.68 -2.44
N LYS A 288 12.89 -11.67 -3.31
CA LYS A 288 13.99 -11.18 -4.16
C LYS A 288 13.87 -9.68 -4.38
N ASP A 289 14.91 -9.09 -4.95
CA ASP A 289 14.78 -7.77 -5.58
C ASP A 289 13.67 -7.81 -6.63
N ALA A 290 12.92 -6.72 -6.77
CA ALA A 290 11.76 -6.68 -7.65
C ALA A 290 12.16 -7.09 -9.08
N ALA A 291 13.18 -6.45 -9.66
CA ALA A 291 13.64 -6.78 -11.02
C ALA A 291 14.03 -8.25 -11.19
N GLU A 292 14.68 -8.86 -10.19
CA GLU A 292 15.06 -10.27 -10.23
C GLU A 292 13.84 -11.20 -10.10
N LEU A 293 12.89 -10.90 -9.21
CA LEU A 293 11.67 -11.70 -9.05
C LEU A 293 10.88 -11.82 -10.36
N PHE A 294 10.79 -10.73 -11.13
CA PHE A 294 10.12 -10.71 -12.43
C PHE A 294 10.92 -11.42 -13.52
N ALA A 295 12.25 -11.27 -13.52
CA ALA A 295 13.11 -11.86 -14.53
C ALA A 295 13.33 -13.37 -14.34
N ARG A 296 13.52 -13.80 -13.09
CA ARG A 296 13.92 -15.16 -12.71
C ARG A 296 13.16 -15.64 -11.45
N PRO A 297 11.83 -15.80 -11.55
CA PRO A 297 11.05 -16.41 -10.47
C PRO A 297 11.43 -17.89 -10.33
N GLU A 298 11.63 -18.34 -9.10
CA GLU A 298 12.02 -19.71 -8.79
C GLU A 298 10.83 -20.54 -8.33
N HIS A 299 10.03 -19.99 -7.41
CA HIS A 299 8.97 -20.74 -6.76
C HIS A 299 7.79 -20.97 -7.72
N PRO A 300 7.22 -22.20 -7.80
CA PRO A 300 6.12 -22.51 -8.72
C PRO A 300 4.91 -21.59 -8.57
N TYR A 301 4.58 -21.19 -7.34
CA TYR A 301 3.50 -20.24 -7.09
C TYR A 301 3.79 -18.84 -7.65
N THR A 302 5.02 -18.33 -7.51
CA THR A 302 5.41 -17.04 -8.07
C THR A 302 5.34 -17.06 -9.59
N LYS A 303 5.80 -18.16 -10.22
CA LYS A 303 5.66 -18.39 -11.67
C LYS A 303 4.20 -18.35 -12.10
N ALA A 304 3.32 -19.03 -11.36
CA ALA A 304 1.88 -19.06 -11.65
C ALA A 304 1.23 -17.67 -11.50
N LEU A 305 1.53 -16.94 -10.41
CA LEU A 305 1.04 -15.58 -10.20
C LEU A 305 1.48 -14.65 -11.33
N LEU A 306 2.77 -14.66 -11.69
CA LEU A 306 3.28 -13.83 -12.78
C LEU A 306 2.74 -14.26 -14.15
N ALA A 307 2.36 -15.52 -14.35
CA ALA A 307 1.75 -16.00 -15.59
C ALA A 307 0.28 -15.58 -15.71
N ALA A 308 -0.43 -15.46 -14.58
CA ALA A 308 -1.82 -14.99 -14.54
C ALA A 308 -1.95 -13.48 -14.81
N VAL A 309 -0.86 -12.72 -14.75
CA VAL A 309 -0.83 -11.29 -15.06
C VAL A 309 -1.13 -11.07 -16.56
N PRO A 310 -2.20 -10.36 -16.92
CA PRO A 310 -2.56 -10.10 -18.32
C PRO A 310 -1.43 -9.40 -19.09
N GLY A 311 -1.14 -9.88 -20.31
CA GLY A 311 -0.10 -9.31 -21.17
C GLY A 311 1.23 -10.08 -21.22
N ARG A 312 1.34 -11.22 -20.52
CA ARG A 312 2.48 -12.16 -20.65
C ARG A 312 2.30 -13.22 -21.75
N ALA A 313 1.34 -13.05 -22.66
CA ALA A 313 1.11 -14.01 -23.74
C ALA A 313 2.31 -14.03 -24.71
N ARG A 314 3.11 -15.11 -24.57
CA ARG A 314 4.03 -15.76 -25.54
C ARG A 314 4.81 -14.82 -26.46
N SER A 315 6.09 -14.60 -26.11
CA SER A 315 7.14 -14.54 -27.15
C SER A 315 7.35 -15.94 -27.73
#